data_AF-S6A3K2-F1
#
_entry.id   AF-S6A3K2-F1
#
_cell.length_a   1.000
_cell.length_b   1.000
_cell.length_c   1.000
_cell.angle_alpha   90.00
_cell.angle_beta   90.00
_cell.angle_gamma   90.00
#
_symmetry.space_group_name_H-M   'P 1'
#
loop_
_entity.id
_entity.type
_entity.pdbx_description
1 polymer ?
#
loop_
_entity_poly.entity_id
_entity_poly.type
_entity_poly.pdbx_seq_one_letter_code
_entity_poly.pdbx_strand_id
1 'polypeptide(L)'
;MNRGALKGPFFYGRRKPLPRNGGVHTNSGIVNKAAYLLSQGGTHYGVSVTGIGRDKMGNIFYRALAYYLTPTANFSQLRAACVQAAADLYGSTSQEVNAVKQAFNAVGVY
;
A
#
# COMPACT_ATOMS: atom_id res chain seq x y z
N MET A 1 -27.60 -15.98 9.03
CA MET A 1 -26.93 -16.15 7.73
C MET A 1 -26.17 -14.87 7.40
N ASN A 2 -24.88 -14.81 7.75
CA ASN A 2 -24.08 -13.59 7.68
C ASN A 2 -23.36 -13.51 6.32
N ARG A 3 -23.90 -12.70 5.39
CA ARG A 3 -23.24 -12.44 4.09
C ARG A 3 -22.02 -11.56 4.36
N GLY A 4 -20.86 -12.20 4.55
CA GLY A 4 -19.58 -11.55 4.76
C GLY A 4 -19.37 -10.41 3.76
N ALA A 5 -19.10 -9.22 4.30
CA ALA A 5 -18.95 -7.98 3.55
C ALA A 5 -18.02 -8.21 2.34
N LEU A 6 -18.57 -8.14 1.14
CA LEU A 6 -17.86 -8.38 -0.10
C LEU A 6 -16.77 -7.30 -0.24
N LYS A 7 -15.50 -7.71 -0.04
CA LYS A 7 -14.34 -6.85 -0.32
C LYS A 7 -14.34 -6.49 -1.82
N GLY A 8 -14.33 -5.19 -2.10
CA GLY A 8 -14.44 -4.55 -3.41
C GLY A 8 -13.10 -4.49 -4.17
N PRO A 9 -13.02 -3.71 -5.27
CA PRO A 9 -11.94 -3.78 -6.26
C PRO A 9 -10.56 -3.33 -5.75
N PHE A 10 -10.47 -2.73 -4.56
CA PHE A 10 -9.23 -2.22 -3.97
C PHE A 10 -8.58 -3.19 -2.98
N PHE A 11 -8.93 -4.48 -3.04
CA PHE A 11 -8.38 -5.53 -2.19
C PHE A 11 -7.56 -6.53 -3.01
N TYR A 12 -6.35 -6.88 -2.56
CA TYR A 12 -5.43 -7.74 -3.30
C TYR A 12 -6.01 -9.11 -3.69
N GLY A 13 -6.81 -9.72 -2.80
CA GLY A 13 -7.51 -10.98 -3.07
C GLY A 13 -8.55 -10.94 -4.19
N ARG A 14 -8.79 -9.78 -4.82
CA ARG A 14 -9.68 -9.60 -5.98
C ARG A 14 -8.94 -9.23 -7.27
N ARG A 15 -7.61 -9.38 -7.32
CA ARG A 15 -6.80 -9.13 -8.53
C ARG A 15 -7.38 -9.88 -9.72
N LYS A 16 -7.76 -9.16 -10.79
CA LYS A 16 -8.30 -9.79 -12.01
C LYS A 16 -7.17 -9.98 -13.04
N PRO A 17 -6.95 -11.19 -13.58
CA PRO A 17 -6.17 -11.36 -14.79
C PRO A 17 -7.02 -10.87 -15.97
N LEU A 18 -6.76 -9.63 -16.43
CA LEU A 18 -7.48 -9.01 -17.54
C LEU A 18 -6.55 -8.81 -18.77
N PRO A 19 -7.10 -8.77 -19.99
CA PRO A 19 -6.34 -8.35 -21.17
C PRO A 19 -5.87 -6.91 -21.00
N ARG A 20 -4.69 -6.58 -21.58
CA ARG A 20 -3.78 -5.42 -21.30
C ARG A 20 -2.79 -5.68 -20.16
N ASN A 21 -1.69 -6.36 -20.49
CA ASN A 21 -0.52 -6.59 -19.64
C ASN A 21 -0.86 -7.14 -18.23
N GLY A 22 -1.91 -7.96 -18.08
CA GLY A 22 -2.30 -8.52 -16.78
C GLY A 22 -3.09 -7.56 -15.87
N GLY A 23 -3.74 -6.53 -16.44
CA GLY A 23 -4.66 -5.65 -15.69
C GLY A 23 -3.96 -4.56 -14.87
N VAL A 24 -2.79 -4.09 -15.31
CA VAL A 24 -1.97 -3.10 -14.58
C VAL A 24 -2.74 -1.82 -14.20
N HIS A 25 -3.64 -1.33 -15.05
CA HIS A 25 -4.45 -0.14 -14.79
C HIS A 25 -5.68 -0.41 -13.91
N THR A 26 -6.03 -1.68 -13.68
CA THR A 26 -7.07 -2.09 -12.73
C THR A 26 -6.47 -2.36 -11.36
N ASN A 27 -5.31 -3.01 -11.32
CA ASN A 27 -4.63 -3.41 -10.08
C ASN A 27 -3.86 -2.24 -9.43
N SER A 28 -3.57 -1.17 -10.19
CA SER A 28 -3.01 0.08 -9.64
C SER A 28 -3.91 0.70 -8.57
N GLY A 29 -5.23 0.46 -8.64
CA GLY A 29 -6.18 0.91 -7.62
C GLY A 29 -5.82 0.45 -6.21
N ILE A 30 -5.24 -0.74 -6.05
CA ILE A 30 -4.83 -1.29 -4.74
C ILE A 30 -3.72 -0.42 -4.13
N VAL A 31 -2.69 -0.11 -4.92
CA VAL A 31 -1.58 0.74 -4.49
C VAL A 31 -2.03 2.18 -4.28
N ASN A 32 -2.90 2.72 -5.15
CA ASN A 32 -3.48 4.05 -4.99
C ASN A 32 -4.28 4.17 -3.68
N LYS A 33 -5.04 3.13 -3.31
CA LYS A 33 -5.76 3.11 -2.04
C LYS A 33 -4.82 3.06 -0.83
N ALA A 34 -3.74 2.27 -0.91
CA ALA A 34 -2.70 2.26 0.13
C ALA A 34 -2.03 3.63 0.28
N ALA A 35 -1.66 4.30 -0.82
CA ALA A 35 -1.07 5.64 -0.80
C ALA A 35 -2.04 6.70 -0.24
N TYR A 36 -3.33 6.62 -0.60
CA TYR A 36 -4.37 7.46 -0.03
C TYR A 36 -4.45 7.28 1.50
N LEU A 37 -4.56 6.02 1.97
CA LEU A 37 -4.64 5.72 3.40
C LEU A 37 -3.37 6.14 4.15
N LEU A 38 -2.20 5.97 3.55
CA LEU A 38 -0.95 6.43 4.15
C LEU A 38 -0.94 7.95 4.33
N SER A 39 -1.39 8.71 3.32
CA SER A 39 -1.37 10.17 3.40
C SER A 39 -2.49 10.75 4.29
N GLN A 40 -3.73 10.29 4.14
CA GLN A 40 -4.92 10.88 4.77
C GLN A 40 -5.37 10.12 6.03
N GLY A 41 -4.93 8.88 6.21
CA GLY A 41 -5.46 7.99 7.23
C GLY A 41 -6.85 7.46 6.89
N GLY A 42 -7.48 6.83 7.89
CA GLY A 42 -8.83 6.29 7.83
C GLY A 42 -8.88 4.78 7.99
N THR A 43 -10.09 4.23 7.93
CA THR A 43 -10.33 2.79 8.13
C THR A 43 -10.77 2.15 6.83
N HIS A 44 -10.16 1.03 6.48
CA HIS A 44 -10.52 0.25 5.30
C HIS A 44 -10.45 -1.25 5.61
N TYR A 45 -11.54 -1.97 5.31
CA TYR A 45 -11.73 -3.38 5.64
C TYR A 45 -11.35 -3.77 7.08
N GLY A 46 -11.67 -2.90 8.05
CA GLY A 46 -11.42 -3.13 9.47
C GLY A 46 -10.01 -2.79 9.95
N VAL A 47 -9.13 -2.33 9.05
CA VAL A 47 -7.78 -1.85 9.40
C VAL A 47 -7.78 -0.33 9.45
N SER A 48 -7.37 0.24 10.58
CA SER A 48 -7.27 1.68 10.79
C SER A 48 -5.83 2.15 10.55
N VAL A 49 -5.68 3.20 9.76
CA VAL A 49 -4.39 3.81 9.38
C VAL A 49 -4.37 5.24 9.92
N THR A 50 -3.30 5.59 10.64
CA THR A 50 -3.03 6.98 11.00
C THR A 50 -2.29 7.64 9.84
N GLY A 51 -2.88 8.70 9.28
CA GLY A 51 -2.30 9.43 8.15
C GLY A 51 -1.01 10.16 8.55
N ILE A 52 -0.02 10.16 7.67
CA ILE A 52 1.28 10.81 7.88
C ILE A 52 1.47 12.07 7.02
N GLY A 53 0.44 12.46 6.26
CA GLY A 53 0.48 13.59 5.34
C GLY A 53 1.02 13.24 3.96
N ARG A 54 0.76 14.12 2.99
CA ARG A 54 1.13 13.91 1.58
C ARG A 54 2.64 13.96 1.36
N ASP A 55 3.33 14.87 2.03
CA ASP A 55 4.78 15.07 1.82
C ASP A 55 5.57 13.85 2.29
N LYS A 56 5.28 13.33 3.48
CA LYS A 56 5.93 12.12 3.99
C LYS A 56 5.62 10.90 3.13
N MET A 57 4.36 10.75 2.70
CA MET A 57 3.96 9.69 1.76
C MET A 57 4.74 9.79 0.45
N GLY A 58 4.85 10.99 -0.13
CA GLY A 58 5.61 11.23 -1.36
C GLY A 58 7.08 10.87 -1.21
N ASN A 59 7.73 11.29 -0.13
CA ASN A 59 9.14 10.97 0.15
C ASN A 59 9.38 9.45 0.26
N ILE A 60 8.48 8.72 0.93
CA ILE A 60 8.58 7.26 1.08
C ILE A 60 8.45 6.57 -0.28
N PHE A 61 7.41 6.91 -1.05
CA PHE A 61 7.18 6.28 -2.36
C PHE A 61 8.29 6.62 -3.37
N TYR A 62 8.79 7.86 -3.35
CA TYR A 62 9.91 8.27 -4.20
C TYR A 62 11.18 7.50 -3.86
N ARG A 63 11.53 7.41 -2.56
CA ARG A 63 12.71 6.65 -2.11
C ARG A 63 12.59 5.16 -2.44
N ALA A 64 11.42 4.56 -2.22
CA ALA A 64 11.15 3.18 -2.59
C ALA A 64 11.39 2.93 -4.09
N LEU A 65 10.85 3.82 -4.94
CA LEU A 65 11.02 3.73 -6.39
C LEU A 65 12.47 3.91 -6.84
N ALA A 66 13.17 4.90 -6.30
CA ALA A 66 14.51 5.27 -6.74
C ALA A 66 15.61 4.29 -6.29
N TYR A 67 15.44 3.65 -5.12
CA TYR A 67 16.52 2.87 -4.49
C TYR A 67 16.22 1.39 -4.26
N TYR A 68 14.94 0.98 -4.21
CA TYR A 68 14.58 -0.37 -3.73
C TYR A 68 13.80 -1.21 -4.74
N LEU A 69 13.02 -0.58 -5.63
CA LEU A 69 12.27 -1.33 -6.64
C LEU A 69 13.16 -1.73 -7.81
N THR A 70 12.93 -2.95 -8.30
CA THR A 70 13.52 -3.48 -9.53
C THR A 70 12.45 -3.55 -10.63
N PRO A 71 12.83 -3.71 -11.92
CA PRO A 71 11.87 -3.79 -13.02
C PRO A 71 10.83 -4.91 -12.89
N THR A 72 11.09 -5.94 -12.08
CA THR A 72 10.22 -7.10 -11.87
C THR A 72 9.47 -7.08 -10.54
N ALA A 73 9.50 -5.94 -9.82
CA ALA A 73 8.92 -5.84 -8.49
C ALA A 73 7.41 -6.12 -8.47
N ASN A 74 6.99 -6.96 -7.51
CA ASN A 74 5.58 -7.23 -7.20
C ASN A 74 5.07 -6.39 -6.00
N PHE A 75 3.79 -6.52 -5.64
CA PHE A 75 3.21 -5.71 -4.56
C PHE A 75 3.78 -5.99 -3.17
N SER A 76 4.20 -7.23 -2.88
CA SER A 76 4.85 -7.54 -1.60
C SER A 76 6.24 -6.91 -1.55
N GLN A 77 6.98 -6.92 -2.66
CA GLN A 77 8.26 -6.20 -2.77
C GLN A 77 8.07 -4.69 -2.66
N LEU A 78 7.01 -4.12 -3.23
CA LEU A 78 6.66 -2.72 -3.04
C LEU A 78 6.38 -2.38 -1.57
N ARG A 79 5.61 -3.21 -0.87
CA ARG A 79 5.38 -3.05 0.58
C ARG A 79 6.71 -3.05 1.34
N ALA A 80 7.57 -4.02 1.09
CA ALA A 80 8.87 -4.12 1.75
C ALA A 80 9.74 -2.89 1.47
N ALA A 81 9.79 -2.43 0.22
CA ALA A 81 10.50 -1.23 -0.18
C ALA A 81 9.98 0.04 0.52
N CYS A 82 8.66 0.22 0.63
CA CYS A 82 8.08 1.35 1.35
C CYS A 82 8.34 1.28 2.85
N VAL A 83 8.33 0.09 3.46
CA VAL A 83 8.67 -0.10 4.88
C VAL A 83 10.13 0.27 5.13
N GLN A 84 11.04 -0.18 4.26
CA GLN A 84 12.46 0.17 4.35
C GLN A 84 12.67 1.68 4.17
N ALA A 85 12.05 2.28 3.16
CA ALA A 85 12.14 3.72 2.91
C ALA A 85 11.63 4.56 4.08
N ALA A 86 10.53 4.15 4.73
CA ALA A 86 10.05 4.81 5.94
C ALA A 86 11.03 4.65 7.12
N ALA A 87 11.62 3.46 7.28
CA ALA A 87 12.60 3.20 8.33
C ALA A 87 13.87 4.06 8.15
N ASP A 88 14.35 4.25 6.92
CA ASP A 88 15.53 5.08 6.67
C ASP A 88 15.26 6.57 6.91
N LEU A 89 14.07 7.05 6.55
CA LEU A 89 13.72 8.46 6.62
C LEU A 89 13.32 8.90 8.03
N TYR A 90 12.68 8.02 8.80
CA TYR A 90 12.02 8.38 10.06
C TYR A 90 12.38 7.47 11.24
N GLY A 91 13.12 6.38 11.02
CA GLY A 91 13.49 5.40 12.04
C GLY A 91 12.63 4.12 12.02
N SER A 92 13.22 2.99 12.41
CA SER A 92 12.58 1.67 12.32
C SER A 92 11.35 1.49 13.22
N THR A 93 11.25 2.27 14.30
CA THR A 93 10.14 2.26 15.27
C THR A 93 9.17 3.42 15.06
N SER A 94 9.30 4.17 13.97
CA SER A 94 8.54 5.39 13.74
C SER A 94 7.05 5.12 13.45
N GLN A 95 6.23 6.15 13.64
CA GLN A 95 4.82 6.09 13.29
C GLN A 95 4.63 5.87 11.78
N GLU A 96 5.52 6.39 10.94
CA GLU A 96 5.50 6.22 9.48
C GLU A 96 5.69 4.77 9.07
N VAL A 97 6.63 4.05 9.69
CA VAL A 97 6.81 2.61 9.44
C VAL A 97 5.53 1.85 9.77
N ASN A 98 4.90 2.15 10.91
CA ASN A 98 3.65 1.52 11.30
C ASN A 98 2.50 1.90 10.35
N ALA A 99 2.39 3.17 9.95
CA ALA A 99 1.38 3.65 9.02
C ALA A 99 1.51 2.98 7.64
N VAL A 100 2.74 2.79 7.14
CA VAL A 100 3.00 2.04 5.89
C VAL A 100 2.49 0.60 6.03
N LYS A 101 2.89 -0.12 7.09
CA LYS A 101 2.44 -1.51 7.33
C LYS A 101 0.91 -1.60 7.37
N GLN A 102 0.24 -0.68 8.07
CA GLN A 102 -1.21 -0.69 8.17
C GLN A 102 -1.90 -0.32 6.85
N ALA A 103 -1.36 0.62 6.08
CA ALA A 103 -1.91 0.99 4.77
C ALA A 103 -1.90 -0.19 3.79
N PHE A 104 -0.80 -0.96 3.75
CA PHE A 104 -0.72 -2.17 2.93
C PHE A 104 -1.59 -3.32 3.47
N ASN A 105 -1.64 -3.52 4.79
CA ASN A 105 -2.56 -4.50 5.42
C ASN A 105 -4.02 -4.21 5.05
N ALA A 106 -4.42 -2.94 5.06
CA ALA A 106 -5.78 -2.50 4.77
C ALA A 106 -6.25 -2.86 3.36
N VAL A 107 -5.32 -2.97 2.40
CA VAL A 107 -5.59 -3.39 1.02
C VAL A 107 -5.25 -4.87 0.76
N GLY A 108 -4.88 -5.63 1.80
CA GLY A 108 -4.63 -7.07 1.73
C GLY A 108 -3.27 -7.46 1.15
N VAL A 109 -2.28 -6.57 1.19
CA VAL A 109 -0.88 -6.85 0.81
C VAL A 109 -0.09 -7.01 2.10
N TYR A 110 0.41 -8.20 2.40
CA TYR A 110 1.07 -8.57 3.67
C TYR A 110 2.59 -8.73 3.54
#